data_AF-A0A7V0U1Q0-F1
#
_entry.id   AF-A0A7V0U1Q0-F1
#
_cell.length_a   1.000
_cell.length_b   1.000
_cell.length_c   1.000
_cell.angle_alpha   90.00
_cell.angle_beta   90.00
_cell.angle_gamma   90.00
#
_symmetry.space_group_name_H-M   'P 1'
#
loop_
_entity.id
_entity.type
_entity.pdbx_description
1 polymer ?
#
loop_
_entity_poly.entity_id
_entity_poly.type
_entity_poly.pdbx_seq_one_letter_code
_entity_poly.pdbx_strand_id
1 'polypeptide(L)'
;MIPTNDICPVQRVVVFQERGSGEKKIAGIEHFAPGCFTLEIISIDAPLPRLIDEPEDFLPATIEADLVLDFLRHPDLSTELLRRCRENQIPLVASTKKHEAAPQVATPPI
;
A
#
# COMPACT_ATOMS: atom_id res chain seq x y z
N MET A 1 13.00 11.26 34.67
CA MET A 1 13.73 11.98 33.60
C MET A 1 13.55 11.14 32.35
N ILE A 2 12.61 11.52 31.48
CA ILE A 2 12.30 10.80 30.25
C ILE A 2 13.05 11.55 29.14
N PRO A 3 13.92 10.91 28.35
CA PRO A 3 14.62 11.61 27.29
C PRO A 3 13.59 12.08 26.25
N THR A 4 13.38 13.39 26.21
CA THR A 4 12.82 14.10 25.07
C THR A 4 13.85 14.03 23.95
N ASN A 5 13.63 13.14 22.97
CA ASN A 5 13.94 13.30 21.54
C ASN A 5 14.02 11.93 20.84
N ASP A 6 12.94 11.13 20.87
CA ASP A 6 12.71 10.17 19.79
C ASP A 6 11.98 10.94 18.69
N ILE A 7 12.75 11.51 17.77
CA ILE A 7 12.20 11.92 16.46
C ILE A 7 11.80 10.60 15.81
N CYS A 8 10.54 10.21 15.96
CA CYS A 8 10.00 9.06 15.24
C CYS A 8 10.25 9.34 13.76
N PRO A 9 11.12 8.56 13.08
CA PRO A 9 11.46 8.85 11.70
C PRO A 9 10.16 8.85 10.89
N VAL A 10 10.02 9.85 10.01
CA VAL A 10 8.85 9.98 9.15
C VAL A 10 8.73 8.68 8.36
N GLN A 11 7.64 7.94 8.59
CA GLN A 11 7.46 6.62 7.98
C GLN A 11 7.14 6.76 6.49
N ARG A 12 7.80 5.98 5.64
CA ARG A 12 7.57 5.97 4.18
C ARG A 12 6.42 5.03 3.85
N VAL A 13 5.31 5.60 3.40
CA VAL A 13 4.12 4.85 2.99
C VAL A 13 3.96 4.98 1.47
N VAL A 14 3.91 3.84 0.78
CA VAL A 14 3.64 3.80 -0.65
C VAL A 14 2.20 3.36 -0.88
N VAL A 15 1.47 4.11 -1.69
CA VAL A 15 0.06 3.88 -2.01
C VAL A 15 -0.06 3.45 -3.46
N PHE A 16 -0.58 2.25 -3.70
CA PHE A 16 -0.94 1.79 -5.03
C PHE A 16 -2.43 2.01 -5.25
N GLN A 17 -2.79 2.65 -6.37
CA GLN A 17 -4.19 2.91 -6.71
C GLN A 17 -4.44 2.76 -8.21
N GLU A 18 -5.73 2.63 -8.57
CA GLU A 18 -6.19 2.71 -9.94
C GLU A 18 -7.15 3.89 -10.06
N ARG A 19 -6.83 4.86 -10.93
CA ARG A 19 -7.72 6.00 -11.26
C ARG A 19 -8.27 6.72 -10.03
N GLY A 20 -7.39 7.06 -9.09
CA GLY A 20 -7.77 7.79 -7.89
C GLY A 20 -8.58 6.97 -6.86
N SER A 21 -8.60 5.63 -6.96
CA SER A 21 -9.36 4.78 -6.03
C SER A 21 -9.02 5.01 -4.55
N GLY A 22 -7.81 5.49 -4.25
CA GLY A 22 -7.31 5.76 -2.91
C GLY A 22 -7.51 7.19 -2.39
N GLU A 23 -7.95 8.15 -3.22
CA GLU A 23 -7.87 9.59 -2.91
C GLU A 23 -8.52 9.97 -1.58
N LYS A 24 -9.71 9.43 -1.28
CA LYS A 24 -10.41 9.73 -0.01
C LYS A 24 -9.62 9.28 1.21
N LYS A 25 -8.88 8.17 1.11
CA LYS A 25 -8.07 7.63 2.21
C LYS A 25 -6.74 8.37 2.31
N ILE A 26 -6.12 8.70 1.18
CA ILE A 26 -4.92 9.54 1.10
C ILE A 26 -5.17 10.89 1.77
N ALA A 27 -6.24 11.59 1.38
CA ALA A 27 -6.61 12.88 1.96
C ALA A 27 -6.88 12.79 3.48
N GLY A 28 -7.45 11.67 3.93
CA GLY A 28 -7.63 11.40 5.36
C GLY A 28 -6.30 11.28 6.11
N ILE A 29 -5.33 10.55 5.57
CA ILE A 29 -4.01 10.40 6.18
C ILE A 29 -3.33 11.76 6.30
N GLU A 30 -3.32 12.56 5.23
CA GLU A 30 -2.73 13.91 5.23
C GLU A 30 -3.41 14.84 6.24
N HIS A 31 -4.74 14.75 6.37
CA HIS A 31 -5.50 15.60 7.28
C HIS A 31 -5.31 15.23 8.76
N PHE A 32 -5.32 13.93 9.09
CA PHE A 32 -5.31 13.47 10.48
C PHE A 32 -3.92 13.16 11.04
N ALA A 33 -2.89 13.02 10.19
CA ALA A 33 -1.52 12.72 10.62
C ALA A 33 -0.46 13.55 9.86
N PRO A 34 -0.57 14.89 9.86
CA PRO A 34 0.37 15.75 9.16
C PRO A 34 1.79 15.62 9.73
N GLY A 35 2.77 15.37 8.86
CA GLY A 35 4.19 15.27 9.23
C GLY A 35 4.60 13.93 9.85
N CYS A 36 3.68 12.98 10.01
CA CYS A 36 4.00 11.63 10.51
C CYS A 36 4.47 10.67 9.39
N PHE A 37 4.02 10.91 8.16
CA PHE A 37 4.24 10.03 7.02
C PHE A 37 4.76 10.80 5.80
N THR A 38 5.61 10.15 5.01
CA THR A 38 5.86 10.53 3.62
C THR A 38 5.04 9.61 2.74
N LEU A 39 4.13 10.20 1.95
CA LEU A 39 3.25 9.45 1.06
C LEU A 39 3.80 9.51 -0.36
N GLU A 40 4.05 8.34 -0.94
CA GLU A 40 4.32 8.18 -2.37
C GLU A 40 3.11 7.50 -3.02
N ILE A 41 2.56 8.08 -4.08
CA ILE A 41 1.35 7.57 -4.75
C ILE A 41 1.72 7.05 -6.12
N ILE A 42 1.48 5.76 -6.36
CA ILE A 42 1.67 5.08 -7.63
C ILE A 42 0.28 4.76 -8.21
N SER A 43 -0.08 5.47 -9.27
CA SER A 43 -1.38 5.32 -9.94
C SER A 43 -1.25 4.54 -11.23
N ILE A 44 -2.03 3.48 -11.38
CA ILE A 44 -2.17 2.70 -12.61
C ILE A 44 -3.45 3.18 -13.30
N ASP A 45 -3.31 4.16 -14.18
CA ASP A 45 -4.45 4.82 -14.82
C ASP A 45 -4.78 4.26 -16.21
N ALA A 46 -3.83 3.51 -16.78
CA ALA A 46 -4.00 2.85 -18.06
C ALA A 46 -5.21 1.89 -18.04
N PRO A 47 -5.92 1.73 -19.17
CA PRO A 47 -6.92 0.68 -19.29
C PRO A 47 -6.24 -0.69 -19.16
N LEU A 48 -6.66 -1.46 -18.16
CA LEU A 48 -6.17 -2.80 -17.92
C LEU A 48 -7.05 -3.83 -18.66
N PRO A 49 -6.47 -4.88 -19.26
CA PRO A 49 -7.23 -6.03 -19.74
C PRO A 49 -7.94 -6.73 -18.58
N ARG A 50 -8.82 -7.69 -18.85
CA ARG A 50 -9.51 -8.44 -17.78
C ARG A 50 -8.60 -9.44 -17.06
N LEU A 51 -7.58 -9.91 -17.76
CA LEU A 51 -6.57 -10.84 -17.28
C LEU A 51 -5.23 -10.25 -17.71
N ILE A 52 -4.28 -10.23 -16.78
CA ILE A 52 -2.94 -9.76 -17.03
C ILE A 52 -2.01 -10.96 -16.94
N ASP A 53 -1.34 -11.29 -18.05
CA ASP A 53 -0.39 -12.40 -18.09
C ASP A 53 0.91 -12.03 -17.34
N GLU A 54 1.37 -10.78 -17.49
CA GLU A 54 2.60 -10.26 -16.88
C GLU A 54 2.28 -9.07 -15.95
N PRO A 55 1.75 -9.30 -14.73
CA PRO A 55 1.39 -8.24 -13.78
C PRO A 55 2.60 -7.41 -13.33
N GLU A 56 3.80 -7.97 -13.48
CA GLU A 56 5.06 -7.35 -13.13
C GLU A 56 5.34 -6.07 -13.90
N ASP A 57 4.89 -6.00 -15.16
CA ASP A 57 5.10 -4.87 -16.07
C ASP A 57 4.35 -3.61 -15.65
N PHE A 58 3.34 -3.75 -14.79
CA PHE A 58 2.51 -2.65 -14.29
C PHE A 58 2.95 -2.14 -12.92
N LEU A 59 3.94 -2.78 -12.30
CA LEU A 59 4.41 -2.47 -10.96
C LEU A 59 5.90 -2.10 -10.98
N PRO A 60 6.36 -1.20 -10.10
CA PRO A 60 7.76 -0.83 -10.03
C PRO A 60 8.61 -2.04 -9.66
N ALA A 61 9.77 -2.19 -10.30
CA ALA A 61 10.68 -3.31 -10.09
C ALA A 61 11.13 -3.46 -8.63
N THR A 62 11.22 -2.35 -7.90
CA THR A 62 11.58 -2.30 -6.48
C THR A 62 10.57 -1.46 -5.71
N ILE A 63 10.20 -1.91 -4.51
CA ILE A 63 9.33 -1.18 -3.59
C ILE A 63 10.14 -0.89 -2.34
N GLU A 64 10.39 0.38 -2.07
CA GLU A 64 11.03 0.84 -0.84
C GLU A 64 9.97 1.51 0.02
N ALA A 65 9.46 0.80 1.02
CA ALA A 65 8.40 1.31 1.89
C ALA A 65 8.47 0.66 3.26
N ASP A 66 8.08 1.42 4.29
CA ASP A 66 7.81 0.87 5.61
C ASP A 66 6.39 0.30 5.69
N LEU A 67 5.49 0.75 4.81
CA LEU A 67 4.11 0.28 4.70
C LEU A 67 3.59 0.49 3.28
N VAL A 68 2.87 -0.49 2.76
CA VAL A 68 2.15 -0.38 1.48
C VAL A 68 0.64 -0.35 1.72
N LEU A 69 -0.05 0.60 1.07
CA LEU A 69 -1.50 0.63 0.98
C LEU A 69 -1.94 0.17 -0.41
N ASP A 70 -2.71 -0.92 -0.47
CA ASP A 70 -3.26 -1.47 -1.70
C ASP A 70 -4.71 -1.02 -1.90
N PHE A 71 -4.90 -0.10 -2.85
CA PHE A 71 -6.19 0.34 -3.38
C PHE A 71 -6.38 -0.07 -4.85
N LEU A 72 -5.56 -0.99 -5.37
CA LEU A 72 -5.74 -1.57 -6.70
C LEU A 72 -7.06 -2.34 -6.75
N ARG A 73 -7.76 -2.29 -7.88
CA ARG A 73 -9.02 -3.02 -8.10
C ARG A 73 -8.77 -4.30 -8.88
N HIS A 74 -7.82 -4.30 -9.80
CA HIS A 74 -7.42 -5.46 -10.58
C HIS A 74 -6.90 -6.56 -9.62
N PRO A 75 -7.44 -7.80 -9.72
CA PRO A 75 -7.03 -8.89 -8.83
C PRO A 75 -5.58 -9.30 -9.06
N ASP A 76 -5.14 -9.40 -10.33
CA ASP A 76 -3.79 -9.86 -10.67
C ASP A 76 -2.70 -8.91 -10.12
N LEU A 77 -2.86 -7.60 -10.33
CA LEU A 77 -1.91 -6.59 -9.84
C LEU A 77 -1.81 -6.56 -8.31
N SER A 78 -2.94 -6.68 -7.63
CA SER A 78 -2.99 -6.70 -6.16
C SER A 78 -2.42 -7.99 -5.58
N THR A 79 -2.63 -9.12 -6.27
CA THR A 79 -2.01 -10.40 -5.89
C THR A 79 -0.50 -10.35 -6.07
N GLU A 80 -0.04 -9.80 -7.18
CA GLU A 80 1.39 -9.60 -7.44
C GLU A 80 2.03 -8.62 -6.45
N LEU A 81 1.34 -7.51 -6.14
CA LEU A 81 1.80 -6.55 -5.13
C LEU A 81 1.93 -7.20 -3.75
N LEU A 82 0.95 -8.02 -3.34
CA LEU A 82 1.03 -8.80 -2.11
C LEU A 82 2.22 -9.77 -2.11
N ARG A 83 2.46 -10.46 -3.23
CA ARG A 83 3.62 -11.37 -3.38
C ARG A 83 4.93 -10.61 -3.18
N ARG A 84 5.13 -9.48 -3.89
CA ARG A 84 6.33 -8.64 -3.77
C ARG A 84 6.52 -8.11 -2.35
N CYS A 85 5.45 -7.61 -1.72
CA CYS A 85 5.53 -7.10 -0.34
C CYS A 85 5.92 -8.21 0.63
N ARG A 86 5.38 -9.42 0.49
CA ARG A 86 5.76 -10.58 1.31
C ARG A 86 7.23 -10.97 1.14
N GLU A 87 7.72 -11.01 -0.09
CA GLU A 87 9.12 -11.36 -0.39
C GLU A 87 10.11 -10.35 0.19
N ASN A 88 9.74 -9.07 0.18
CA ASN A 88 10.56 -7.98 0.72
C ASN A 88 10.26 -7.69 2.21
N GLN A 89 9.40 -8.49 2.85
CA GLN A 89 8.98 -8.32 4.24
C GLN A 89 8.37 -6.94 4.56
N ILE A 90 7.73 -6.33 3.56
CA ILE A 90 7.04 -5.04 3.69
C ILE A 90 5.58 -5.32 4.11
N PRO A 91 5.08 -4.70 5.20
CA PRO A 91 3.69 -4.86 5.58
C PRO A 91 2.78 -4.19 4.55
N LEU A 92 1.67 -4.85 4.22
CA LEU A 92 0.69 -4.39 3.24
C LEU A 92 -0.71 -4.38 3.84
N VAL A 93 -1.45 -3.28 3.63
CA VAL A 93 -2.85 -3.14 4.01
C VAL A 93 -3.70 -2.99 2.75
N ALA A 94 -4.56 -3.98 2.48
CA ALA A 94 -5.52 -3.94 1.37
C ALA A 94 -6.90 -3.50 1.88
N SER A 95 -7.50 -2.48 1.24
CA SER A 95 -8.74 -1.88 1.76
C SER A 95 -10.02 -2.65 1.44
N THR A 96 -10.01 -3.54 0.44
CA THR A 96 -11.25 -4.12 -0.13
C THR A 96 -11.14 -5.61 -0.43
N LYS A 97 -10.02 -6.25 -0.13
CA LYS A 97 -9.75 -7.64 -0.54
C LYS A 97 -9.42 -8.50 0.66
N LYS A 98 -10.20 -9.58 0.85
CA LYS A 98 -9.81 -10.70 1.72
C LYS A 98 -8.90 -11.59 0.90
N HIS A 99 -7.59 -11.47 1.05
CA HIS A 99 -6.65 -12.44 0.47
C HIS A 99 -6.68 -13.69 1.35
N GLU A 100 -7.20 -14.81 0.84
CA GLU A 100 -7.21 -16.09 1.57
C GLU A 100 -5.79 -16.56 1.94
N ALA A 101 -4.76 -16.04 1.26
CA ALA A 101 -3.35 -16.39 1.47
C ALA A 101 -2.57 -15.44 2.41
N ALA A 102 -3.22 -14.50 3.10
CA ALA A 102 -2.56 -13.51 3.95
C ALA A 102 -2.86 -13.72 5.44
N PRO A 103 -1.99 -14.37 6.23
CA PRO A 103 -2.10 -14.38 7.69
C PRO A 103 -1.87 -12.99 8.34
N GLN A 104 -1.61 -11.95 7.54
CA GLN A 104 -1.34 -10.58 7.98
C GLN A 104 -2.52 -9.63 7.80
N VAL A 105 -3.75 -10.15 7.61
CA VAL A 105 -4.96 -9.32 7.73
C VAL A 105 -5.22 -9.08 9.22
N ALA A 106 -4.70 -7.97 9.75
CA ALA A 106 -5.08 -7.49 11.08
C ALA A 106 -6.53 -6.98 11.04
N THR A 107 -7.48 -7.82 11.45
CA THR A 107 -8.80 -7.34 11.86
C THR A 107 -8.66 -6.64 13.22
N PRO A 108 -9.17 -5.40 13.40
CA PRO A 108 -9.22 -4.77 14.72
C PRO A 108 -9.98 -5.68 15.71
N PRO A 109 -9.58 -5.75 16.99
CA PRO A 109 -10.29 -6.53 17.98
C PRO A 109 -11.72 -5.99 18.16
N ILE A 110 -12.67 -6.93 18.32
CA ILE A 110 -14.04 -6.70 18.81
C ILE A 110 -14.04 -6.32 20.28
#